data_AF-A0A969SQB0-F1
#
_entry.id   AF-A0A969SQB0-F1
#
_cell.length_a   1.000
_cell.length_b   1.000
_cell.length_c   1.000
_cell.angle_alpha   90.00
_cell.angle_beta   90.00
_cell.angle_gamma   90.00
#
_symmetry.space_group_name_H-M   'P 1'
#
loop_
_entity.id
_entity.type
_entity.pdbx_description
1 polymer ?
#
loop_
_entity_poly.entity_id
_entity_poly.type
_entity_poly.pdbx_seq_one_letter_code
_entity_poly.pdbx_strand_id
1 'polypeptide(L)'
;MTISKSNKFVLKYSQSFSAIRVVGTELFPIWLHVNAELLGNVAISDVEFQLGIAKMDYWFVNVIHNSVMFSSGNDWAMDCLLEMPANLPFIAPYEPTDDVLAILFNCKCNALSNGAFLVGYFTVEDENNNISYMYADEDMPDLPLPDEWFGGKKSYYEVPWWHRNDSSTFDITPSETDDLSKKPECFFSLDFLRERFNVSAEIIKPQFTPKVIAGKKGK
;
A
#
# COMPACT_ATOMS: atom_id res chain seq x y z
N MET A 1 -27.34 -22.95 17.59
CA MET A 1 -26.07 -22.50 16.97
C MET A 1 -25.83 -21.08 17.45
N THR A 2 -24.86 -20.87 18.34
CA THR A 2 -24.71 -19.58 19.03
C THR A 2 -23.83 -18.65 18.22
N ILE A 3 -24.37 -17.49 17.81
CA ILE A 3 -23.57 -16.46 17.14
C ILE A 3 -22.56 -15.92 18.14
N SER A 4 -21.29 -16.25 17.96
CA SER A 4 -20.21 -15.63 18.72
C SER A 4 -20.19 -14.14 18.42
N LYS A 5 -20.08 -13.30 19.45
CA LYS A 5 -19.83 -11.87 19.23
C LYS A 5 -18.56 -11.74 18.40
N SER A 6 -18.65 -11.03 17.28
CA SER A 6 -17.52 -10.82 16.39
C SER A 6 -16.50 -9.91 17.08
N ASN A 7 -15.33 -10.45 17.41
CA ASN A 7 -14.18 -9.69 17.91
C ASN A 7 -13.55 -8.86 16.78
N LYS A 8 -14.33 -8.01 16.11
CA LYS A 8 -13.86 -7.05 15.12
C LYS A 8 -13.57 -5.71 15.79
N PHE A 9 -12.61 -4.97 15.26
CA PHE A 9 -12.35 -3.58 15.59
C PHE A 9 -12.13 -2.77 14.32
N VAL A 10 -12.27 -1.45 14.45
CA VAL A 10 -12.23 -0.51 13.31
C VAL A 10 -11.21 0.57 13.64
N LEU A 11 -10.21 0.77 12.78
CA LEU A 11 -9.33 1.94 12.80
C LEU A 11 -9.51 2.77 11.53
N LYS A 12 -9.10 4.03 11.57
CA LYS A 12 -9.00 4.89 10.39
C LYS A 12 -7.53 5.07 9.99
N TYR A 13 -7.26 4.85 8.72
CA TYR A 13 -6.01 5.17 8.06
C TYR A 13 -6.14 6.53 7.35
N SER A 14 -5.06 7.30 7.29
CA SER A 14 -4.99 8.56 6.56
C SER A 14 -3.54 8.85 6.19
N GLN A 15 -3.29 9.26 4.94
CA GLN A 15 -1.96 9.60 4.42
C GLN A 15 -2.08 10.63 3.30
N SER A 16 -1.06 11.47 3.11
CA SER A 16 -1.00 12.46 2.03
C SER A 16 0.25 12.28 1.16
N PHE A 17 0.17 12.54 -0.14
CA PHE A 17 1.33 12.58 -1.03
C PHE A 17 1.09 13.47 -2.25
N SER A 18 2.17 14.02 -2.81
CA SER A 18 2.16 14.60 -4.16
C SER A 18 2.63 13.59 -5.20
N ALA A 19 2.11 13.70 -6.43
CA ALA A 19 2.52 12.94 -7.62
C ALA A 19 2.30 13.79 -8.90
N ILE A 20 2.71 13.29 -10.06
CA ILE A 20 2.34 13.86 -11.37
C ILE A 20 1.35 12.93 -12.06
N ARG A 21 0.16 13.41 -12.40
CA ARG A 21 -0.83 12.74 -13.26
C ARG A 21 -0.55 13.13 -14.72
N VAL A 22 -0.52 12.16 -15.63
CA VAL A 22 -0.35 12.39 -17.08
C VAL A 22 -1.66 12.07 -17.79
N VAL A 23 -2.24 13.05 -18.49
CA VAL A 23 -3.44 12.85 -19.32
C VAL A 23 -3.11 13.21 -20.76
N GLY A 24 -3.15 12.23 -21.66
CA GLY A 24 -2.60 12.39 -23.01
C GLY A 24 -1.13 12.82 -22.95
N THR A 25 -0.82 14.02 -23.45
CA THR A 25 0.54 14.61 -23.40
C THR A 25 0.70 15.72 -22.36
N GLU A 26 -0.26 15.90 -21.45
CA GLU A 26 -0.27 16.98 -20.46
C GLU A 26 0.06 16.46 -19.05
N LEU A 27 0.81 17.27 -18.29
CA LEU A 27 1.39 16.90 -16.98
C LEU A 27 0.73 17.75 -15.87
N PHE A 28 0.02 17.10 -14.96
CA PHE A 28 -0.73 17.72 -13.88
C PHE A 28 -0.12 17.38 -12.51
N PRO A 29 0.42 18.34 -11.74
CA PRO A 29 0.81 18.08 -10.36
C PRO A 29 -0.46 17.89 -9.50
N ILE A 30 -0.51 16.77 -8.79
CA ILE A 30 -1.62 16.39 -7.92
C ILE A 30 -1.13 16.24 -6.48
N TRP A 31 -1.98 16.65 -5.53
CA TRP A 31 -1.75 16.48 -4.09
C TRP A 31 -2.95 15.74 -3.52
N LEU A 32 -2.75 14.45 -3.25
CA LEU A 32 -3.81 13.54 -2.84
C LEU A 32 -3.79 13.31 -1.34
N HIS A 33 -4.97 13.37 -0.74
CA HIS A 33 -5.24 12.82 0.58
C HIS A 33 -5.97 11.48 0.41
N VAL A 34 -5.41 10.43 0.99
CA VAL A 34 -6.04 9.11 1.03
C VAL A 34 -6.52 8.80 2.44
N ASN A 35 -7.73 8.26 2.57
CA ASN A 35 -8.33 7.85 3.84
C ASN A 35 -8.95 6.47 3.68
N ALA A 36 -8.85 5.60 4.69
CA ALA A 36 -9.43 4.27 4.62
C ALA A 36 -9.92 3.73 5.96
N GLU A 37 -10.86 2.79 5.93
CA GLU A 37 -11.28 2.03 7.11
C GLU A 37 -10.54 0.68 7.20
N LEU A 38 -9.88 0.42 8.34
CA LEU A 38 -9.16 -0.82 8.59
C LEU A 38 -9.99 -1.71 9.52
N LEU A 39 -10.52 -2.80 8.96
CA LEU A 39 -11.38 -3.77 9.64
C LEU A 39 -10.54 -4.94 10.17
N GLY A 40 -10.07 -4.79 11.41
CA GLY A 40 -9.26 -5.77 12.12
C GLY A 40 -10.08 -6.80 12.91
N ASN A 41 -9.43 -7.89 13.31
CA ASN A 41 -9.97 -8.93 14.19
C ASN A 41 -9.02 -9.11 15.38
N VAL A 42 -9.53 -9.10 16.63
CA VAL A 42 -8.70 -9.22 17.85
C VAL A 42 -8.00 -10.60 17.97
N ALA A 43 -8.32 -11.55 17.07
CA ALA A 43 -7.57 -12.80 16.93
C ALA A 43 -6.29 -12.69 16.07
N ILE A 44 -6.04 -11.57 15.39
CA ILE A 44 -4.78 -11.34 14.66
C ILE A 44 -3.65 -11.03 15.65
N SER A 45 -2.39 -11.29 15.25
CA SER A 45 -1.25 -10.79 16.01
C SER A 45 -1.04 -9.30 15.75
N ASP A 46 -0.77 -8.55 16.82
CA ASP A 46 -0.35 -7.14 16.76
C ASP A 46 0.80 -6.93 15.75
N VAL A 47 1.73 -7.89 15.63
CA VAL A 47 2.88 -7.80 14.71
C VAL A 47 2.44 -7.81 13.24
N GLU A 48 1.50 -8.68 12.86
CA GLU A 48 1.00 -8.73 11.47
C GLU A 48 0.14 -7.50 11.15
N PHE A 49 -0.64 -7.03 12.12
CA PHE A 49 -1.47 -5.83 11.96
C PHE A 49 -0.60 -4.57 11.78
N GLN A 50 0.42 -4.39 12.62
CA GLN A 50 1.38 -3.28 12.50
C GLN A 50 2.26 -3.41 11.25
N LEU A 51 2.62 -4.63 10.82
CA LEU A 51 3.34 -4.85 9.57
C LEU A 51 2.51 -4.45 8.35
N GLY A 52 1.21 -4.76 8.31
CA GLY A 52 0.31 -4.36 7.23
C GLY A 52 0.22 -2.83 7.09
N ILE A 53 0.07 -2.11 8.20
CA ILE A 53 0.07 -0.63 8.21
C ILE A 53 1.43 -0.09 7.77
N ALA A 54 2.55 -0.60 8.32
CA ALA A 54 3.89 -0.15 7.93
C ALA A 54 4.22 -0.42 6.45
N LYS A 55 3.64 -1.47 5.85
CA LYS A 55 3.71 -1.74 4.40
C LYS A 55 2.95 -0.69 3.59
N MET A 56 1.73 -0.31 4.01
CA MET A 56 0.96 0.79 3.39
C MET A 56 1.71 2.13 3.48
N ASP A 57 2.18 2.49 4.68
CA ASP A 57 2.96 3.73 4.91
C ASP A 57 4.22 3.77 4.05
N TYR A 58 4.95 2.65 3.99
CA TYR A 58 6.16 2.59 3.17
C TYR A 58 5.83 2.78 1.68
N TRP A 59 4.78 2.13 1.19
CA TRP A 59 4.37 2.23 -0.22
C TRP A 59 3.94 3.66 -0.59
N PHE A 60 3.08 4.31 0.21
CA PHE A 60 2.68 5.69 -0.07
C PHE A 60 3.86 6.67 0.01
N VAL A 61 4.69 6.59 1.06
CA VAL A 61 5.74 7.58 1.32
C VAL A 61 7.02 7.39 0.47
N ASN A 62 7.34 6.16 0.05
CA ASN A 62 8.63 5.83 -0.58
C ASN A 62 8.50 5.32 -2.03
N VAL A 63 7.27 5.08 -2.52
CA VAL A 63 7.03 4.53 -3.87
C VAL A 63 6.06 5.40 -4.66
N ILE A 64 4.94 5.80 -4.05
CA ILE A 64 3.90 6.61 -4.69
C ILE A 64 4.19 8.12 -4.63
N HIS A 65 4.79 8.60 -3.53
CA HIS A 65 5.17 10.00 -3.43
C HIS A 65 6.22 10.38 -4.48
N ASN A 66 5.91 11.40 -5.28
CA ASN A 66 6.66 11.87 -6.45
C ASN A 66 6.72 10.85 -7.61
N SER A 67 5.78 9.90 -7.65
CA SER A 67 5.56 9.06 -8.83
C SER A 67 4.93 9.84 -10.00
N VAL A 68 5.07 9.26 -11.19
CA VAL A 68 4.46 9.73 -12.44
C VAL A 68 3.42 8.70 -12.85
N MET A 69 2.15 9.08 -12.73
CA MET A 69 0.96 8.24 -12.88
C MET A 69 0.33 8.39 -14.27
N PHE A 70 0.18 7.29 -15.00
CA PHE A 70 -0.42 7.28 -16.33
C PHE A 70 -1.12 5.95 -16.66
N SER A 71 -1.99 5.99 -17.66
CA SER A 71 -2.64 4.80 -18.23
C SER A 71 -1.67 3.96 -19.05
N SER A 72 -1.78 2.62 -18.98
CA SER A 72 -1.11 1.69 -19.90
C SER A 72 -1.49 1.87 -21.36
N GLY A 73 -2.59 2.57 -21.65
CA GLY A 73 -3.00 2.97 -22.99
C GLY A 73 -2.48 4.35 -23.43
N ASN A 74 -1.60 5.01 -22.65
CA ASN A 74 -1.00 6.28 -23.02
C ASN A 74 0.38 6.05 -23.66
N ASP A 75 0.38 5.79 -24.97
CA ASP A 75 1.60 5.52 -25.77
C ASP A 75 2.68 6.60 -25.58
N TRP A 76 2.31 7.88 -25.49
CA TRP A 76 3.27 8.97 -25.28
C TRP A 76 3.96 8.88 -23.92
N ALA A 77 3.21 8.57 -22.86
CA ALA A 77 3.77 8.40 -21.52
C ALA A 77 4.65 7.13 -21.44
N MET A 78 4.24 6.05 -22.10
CA MET A 78 5.05 4.83 -22.23
C MET A 78 6.40 5.12 -22.91
N ASP A 79 6.40 5.76 -24.08
CA ASP A 79 7.61 6.07 -24.85
C ASP A 79 8.51 7.09 -24.15
N CYS A 80 7.94 8.18 -23.60
CA CYS A 80 8.73 9.33 -23.14
C CYS A 80 9.10 9.29 -21.65
N LEU A 81 8.36 8.57 -20.80
CA LEU A 81 8.50 8.67 -19.33
C LEU A 81 9.06 7.41 -18.67
N LEU A 82 9.02 6.24 -19.33
CA LEU A 82 9.64 5.01 -18.83
C LEU A 82 11.16 4.96 -19.05
N GLU A 83 11.68 5.56 -20.13
CA GLU A 83 13.12 5.59 -20.40
C GLU A 83 13.91 6.53 -19.47
N MET A 84 13.24 7.37 -18.68
CA MET A 84 13.84 8.37 -17.80
C MET A 84 14.21 7.80 -16.41
N PRO A 85 15.50 7.60 -16.06
CA PRO A 85 15.90 6.90 -14.83
C PRO A 85 15.61 7.66 -13.52
N ALA A 86 15.09 8.89 -13.61
CA ALA A 86 14.70 9.71 -12.46
C ALA A 86 13.19 9.62 -12.15
N ASN A 87 12.38 9.03 -13.04
CA ASN A 87 10.95 8.88 -12.84
C ASN A 87 10.67 7.62 -11.99
N LEU A 88 9.68 7.70 -11.11
CA LEU A 88 9.08 6.55 -10.45
C LEU A 88 7.73 6.27 -11.14
N PRO A 89 7.67 5.35 -12.13
CA PRO A 89 6.46 5.15 -12.91
C PRO A 89 5.36 4.42 -12.11
N PHE A 90 4.12 4.86 -12.33
CA PHE A 90 2.91 4.20 -11.86
C PHE A 90 2.00 4.01 -13.07
N ILE A 91 1.79 2.75 -13.47
CA ILE A 91 1.02 2.41 -14.67
C ILE A 91 -0.31 1.80 -14.24
N ALA A 92 -1.36 2.60 -14.36
CA ALA A 92 -2.74 2.19 -14.15
C ALA A 92 -3.30 1.48 -15.41
N PRO A 93 -4.29 0.58 -15.27
CA PRO A 93 -4.95 -0.04 -16.43
C PRO A 93 -5.83 0.93 -17.23
N TYR A 94 -6.29 1.99 -16.58
CA TYR A 94 -7.10 3.05 -17.16
C TYR A 94 -6.48 4.41 -16.86
N GLU A 95 -7.12 5.49 -17.32
CA GLU A 95 -6.73 6.85 -16.94
C GLU A 95 -6.70 6.99 -15.40
N PRO A 96 -5.62 7.50 -14.78
CA PRO A 96 -5.46 7.49 -13.33
C PRO A 96 -6.24 8.64 -12.67
N THR A 97 -7.55 8.69 -12.92
CA THR A 97 -8.51 9.59 -12.27
C THR A 97 -8.73 9.21 -10.80
N ASP A 98 -9.29 10.13 -10.00
CA ASP A 98 -9.35 9.99 -8.54
C ASP A 98 -10.15 8.75 -8.08
N ASP A 99 -11.15 8.34 -8.85
CA ASP A 99 -11.93 7.10 -8.68
C ASP A 99 -11.14 5.83 -9.03
N VAL A 100 -10.48 5.79 -10.20
CA VAL A 100 -9.60 4.68 -10.61
C VAL A 100 -8.47 4.50 -9.59
N LEU A 101 -7.90 5.60 -9.09
CA LEU A 101 -6.92 5.57 -8.01
C LEU A 101 -7.50 5.05 -6.69
N ALA A 102 -8.74 5.40 -6.33
CA ALA A 102 -9.38 4.87 -5.12
C ALA A 102 -9.56 3.33 -5.18
N ILE A 103 -9.92 2.78 -6.35
CA ILE A 103 -10.03 1.33 -6.56
C ILE A 103 -8.65 0.67 -6.50
N LEU A 104 -7.66 1.20 -7.23
CA LEU A 104 -6.28 0.67 -7.24
C LEU A 104 -5.63 0.70 -5.85
N PHE A 105 -5.78 1.81 -5.12
CA PHE A 105 -5.21 1.96 -3.79
C PHE A 105 -5.91 1.08 -2.76
N ASN A 106 -7.24 0.88 -2.85
CA ASN A 106 -7.92 -0.12 -2.04
C ASN A 106 -7.34 -1.53 -2.28
N CYS A 107 -7.26 -1.95 -3.55
CA CYS A 107 -6.75 -3.25 -3.94
C CYS A 107 -5.32 -3.47 -3.42
N LYS A 108 -4.43 -2.48 -3.62
CA LYS A 108 -3.05 -2.57 -3.18
C LYS A 108 -2.93 -2.59 -1.65
N CYS A 109 -3.69 -1.77 -0.93
CA CYS A 109 -3.65 -1.78 0.53
C CYS A 109 -4.19 -3.10 1.11
N ASN A 110 -5.21 -3.71 0.48
CA ASN A 110 -5.67 -5.06 0.81
C ASN A 110 -4.61 -6.14 0.52
N ALA A 111 -3.85 -6.03 -0.56
CA ALA A 111 -2.73 -6.93 -0.83
C ALA A 111 -1.57 -6.75 0.17
N LEU A 112 -1.25 -5.50 0.54
CA LEU A 112 -0.20 -5.16 1.51
C LEU A 112 -0.56 -5.56 2.95
N SER A 113 -1.84 -5.56 3.33
CA SER A 113 -2.30 -6.03 4.64
C SER A 113 -2.07 -7.53 4.86
N ASN A 114 -1.90 -8.31 3.77
CA ASN A 114 -1.69 -9.75 3.79
C ASN A 114 -2.78 -10.53 4.56
N GLY A 115 -4.01 -10.00 4.61
CA GLY A 115 -5.12 -10.58 5.39
C GLY A 115 -5.06 -10.31 6.90
N ALA A 116 -4.14 -9.47 7.40
CA ALA A 116 -4.14 -9.03 8.80
C ALA A 116 -5.36 -8.15 9.14
N PHE A 117 -5.89 -7.44 8.15
CA PHE A 117 -7.13 -6.67 8.19
C PHE A 117 -7.70 -6.53 6.78
N LEU A 118 -9.01 -6.34 6.68
CA LEU A 118 -9.66 -5.89 5.44
C LEU A 118 -9.60 -4.36 5.39
N VAL A 119 -9.18 -3.80 4.26
CA VAL A 119 -9.35 -2.38 3.95
C VAL A 119 -10.75 -2.23 3.34
N GLY A 120 -11.66 -1.64 4.12
CA GLY A 120 -13.07 -1.46 3.77
C GLY A 120 -13.26 -0.31 2.78
N TYR A 121 -14.04 0.71 3.15
CA TYR A 121 -14.12 1.90 2.30
C TYR A 121 -12.74 2.59 2.18
N PHE A 122 -12.42 3.05 0.98
CA PHE A 122 -11.21 3.80 0.66
C PHE A 122 -11.60 5.10 -0.07
N THR A 123 -10.94 6.20 0.26
CA THR A 123 -11.25 7.54 -0.23
C THR A 123 -10.01 8.21 -0.79
N VAL A 124 -10.13 8.86 -1.95
CA VAL A 124 -9.12 9.74 -2.56
C VAL A 124 -9.72 11.13 -2.71
N GLU A 125 -8.98 12.15 -2.30
CA GLU A 125 -9.36 13.58 -2.36
C GLU A 125 -8.19 14.39 -2.91
N ASP A 126 -8.43 15.21 -3.95
CA ASP A 126 -7.41 16.03 -4.61
C ASP A 126 -7.53 17.51 -4.18
N GLU A 127 -6.48 18.05 -3.56
CA GLU A 127 -6.43 19.45 -3.07
C GLU A 127 -6.68 20.47 -4.19
N ASN A 128 -6.38 20.11 -5.45
CA ASN A 128 -6.64 21.00 -6.60
C ASN A 128 -8.14 21.17 -6.89
N ASN A 129 -8.95 20.12 -6.66
CA ASN A 129 -10.34 20.06 -7.15
C ASN A 129 -11.40 20.00 -6.04
N ASN A 130 -11.02 19.65 -4.80
CA ASN A 130 -11.90 19.50 -3.63
C ASN A 130 -13.05 18.49 -3.84
N ILE A 131 -12.85 17.52 -4.74
CA ILE A 131 -13.72 16.37 -4.97
C ILE A 131 -13.11 15.17 -4.24
N SER A 132 -13.96 14.42 -3.55
CA SER A 132 -13.59 13.25 -2.76
C SER A 132 -14.33 12.04 -3.31
N TYR A 133 -13.59 11.06 -3.83
CA TYR A 133 -14.12 9.82 -4.41
C TYR A 133 -13.96 8.69 -3.41
N MET A 134 -15.02 7.92 -3.19
CA MET A 134 -15.04 6.80 -2.24
C MET A 134 -15.36 5.49 -2.96
N TYR A 135 -14.42 4.55 -2.92
CA TYR A 135 -14.66 3.15 -3.27
C TYR A 135 -15.05 2.37 -2.00
N ALA A 136 -16.05 1.50 -2.10
CA ALA A 136 -16.58 0.74 -0.96
C ALA A 136 -17.25 -0.60 -1.37
N ASP A 137 -16.87 -1.16 -2.53
CA ASP A 137 -17.39 -2.44 -3.00
C ASP A 137 -16.52 -3.61 -2.49
N GLU A 138 -17.15 -4.74 -2.17
CA GLU A 138 -16.51 -5.97 -1.67
C GLU A 138 -16.47 -7.09 -2.74
N ASP A 139 -17.32 -7.05 -3.78
CA ASP A 139 -17.58 -8.22 -4.63
C ASP A 139 -16.69 -8.27 -5.90
N MET A 140 -16.38 -7.14 -6.54
CA MET A 140 -15.30 -7.05 -7.54
C MET A 140 -14.87 -5.60 -7.80
N PRO A 141 -13.56 -5.27 -7.88
CA PRO A 141 -13.10 -3.97 -8.36
C PRO A 141 -13.30 -3.85 -9.88
N ASP A 142 -13.65 -2.66 -10.36
CA ASP A 142 -13.74 -2.35 -11.80
C ASP A 142 -12.32 -2.12 -12.38
N LEU A 143 -11.55 -3.21 -12.46
CA LEU A 143 -10.18 -3.30 -12.96
C LEU A 143 -10.06 -4.56 -13.83
N PRO A 144 -9.16 -4.60 -14.84
CA PRO A 144 -9.04 -5.76 -15.72
C PRO A 144 -8.69 -7.05 -14.97
N LEU A 145 -9.26 -8.17 -15.43
CA LEU A 145 -8.87 -9.50 -14.99
C LEU A 145 -7.40 -9.79 -15.38
N PRO A 146 -6.69 -10.73 -14.71
CA PRO A 146 -5.29 -11.01 -15.01
C PRO A 146 -5.01 -11.32 -16.48
N ASP A 147 -5.87 -12.11 -17.14
CA ASP A 147 -5.75 -12.44 -18.57
C ASP A 147 -5.92 -11.22 -19.49
N GLU A 148 -6.72 -10.24 -19.08
CA GLU A 148 -6.97 -8.99 -19.81
C GLU A 148 -5.80 -8.02 -19.61
N TRP A 149 -5.33 -7.85 -18.37
CA TRP A 149 -4.17 -7.00 -18.02
C TRP A 149 -2.88 -7.48 -18.70
N PHE A 150 -2.60 -8.79 -18.66
CA PHE A 150 -1.45 -9.36 -19.34
C PHE A 150 -1.72 -9.60 -20.85
N GLY A 151 -2.95 -9.40 -21.33
CA GLY A 151 -3.33 -9.55 -22.75
C GLY A 151 -3.03 -10.93 -23.32
N GLY A 152 -3.16 -11.99 -22.52
CA GLY A 152 -2.80 -13.37 -22.89
C GLY A 152 -1.30 -13.62 -23.16
N LYS A 153 -0.41 -12.68 -22.82
CA LYS A 153 1.04 -12.82 -22.98
C LYS A 153 1.65 -13.66 -21.84
N LYS A 154 2.92 -14.03 -21.98
CA LYS A 154 3.74 -14.47 -20.83
C LYS A 154 3.72 -13.38 -19.75
N SER A 155 3.76 -13.77 -18.48
CA SER A 155 3.91 -12.86 -17.34
C SER A 155 4.89 -13.45 -16.32
N TYR A 156 5.51 -12.58 -15.52
CA TYR A 156 6.26 -12.94 -14.32
C TYR A 156 5.38 -13.26 -13.11
N TYR A 157 4.07 -12.97 -13.20
CA TYR A 157 3.14 -12.99 -12.07
C TYR A 157 1.77 -13.56 -12.46
N GLU A 158 1.15 -14.27 -11.52
CA GLU A 158 -0.23 -14.79 -11.66
C GLU A 158 -1.30 -13.71 -11.49
N VAL A 159 -0.96 -12.57 -10.85
CA VAL A 159 -1.87 -11.45 -10.60
C VAL A 159 -1.22 -10.08 -10.88
N PRO A 160 -1.99 -9.07 -11.33
CA PRO A 160 -1.53 -7.69 -11.52
C PRO A 160 -0.86 -7.08 -10.28
N TRP A 161 -0.01 -6.08 -10.48
CA TRP A 161 0.73 -5.42 -9.40
C TRP A 161 -0.14 -4.90 -8.25
N TRP A 162 -1.37 -4.47 -8.54
CA TRP A 162 -2.32 -3.96 -7.53
C TRP A 162 -2.89 -5.05 -6.60
N HIS A 163 -2.68 -6.34 -6.90
CA HIS A 163 -3.05 -7.47 -6.04
C HIS A 163 -1.84 -8.16 -5.37
N ARG A 164 -0.62 -7.61 -5.48
CA ARG A 164 0.59 -8.21 -4.89
C ARG A 164 1.06 -7.54 -3.59
N ASN A 165 1.53 -8.36 -2.65
CA ASN A 165 2.17 -7.92 -1.40
C ASN A 165 3.64 -7.54 -1.61
N ASP A 166 3.87 -6.51 -2.42
CA ASP A 166 5.19 -6.00 -2.82
C ASP A 166 5.12 -4.48 -3.07
N SER A 167 6.25 -3.87 -3.39
CA SER A 167 6.28 -2.43 -3.70
C SER A 167 5.91 -2.08 -5.16
N SER A 168 5.47 -3.02 -6.00
CA SER A 168 5.25 -2.73 -7.43
C SER A 168 4.13 -1.72 -7.69
N THR A 169 4.30 -0.94 -8.75
CA THR A 169 3.38 0.10 -9.28
C THR A 169 3.12 -0.06 -10.79
N PHE A 170 3.68 -1.09 -11.40
CA PHE A 170 3.53 -1.48 -12.80
C PHE A 170 3.95 -2.95 -12.97
N ASP A 171 3.74 -3.50 -14.16
CA ASP A 171 4.19 -4.84 -14.56
C ASP A 171 5.05 -4.79 -15.83
N ILE A 172 6.06 -5.67 -15.91
CA ILE A 172 6.94 -5.81 -17.07
C ILE A 172 6.49 -7.00 -17.91
N THR A 173 6.29 -6.80 -19.21
CA THR A 173 6.10 -7.90 -20.17
C THR A 173 7.43 -8.64 -20.37
N PRO A 174 7.52 -9.96 -20.15
CA PRO A 174 8.75 -10.71 -20.36
C PRO A 174 9.12 -10.83 -21.85
N SER A 175 10.42 -10.88 -22.15
CA SER A 175 10.92 -11.27 -23.47
C SER A 175 10.68 -12.76 -23.76
N GLU A 176 10.86 -13.18 -25.02
CA GLU A 176 10.78 -14.61 -25.37
C GLU A 176 11.80 -15.47 -24.62
N THR A 177 12.97 -14.90 -24.31
CA THR A 177 14.12 -15.54 -23.66
C THR A 177 14.13 -15.45 -22.13
N ASP A 178 13.15 -14.78 -21.52
CA ASP A 178 13.15 -14.52 -20.08
C ASP A 178 12.90 -15.78 -19.24
N ASP A 179 13.65 -15.91 -18.15
CA ASP A 179 13.48 -16.96 -17.15
C ASP A 179 12.43 -16.55 -16.12
N LEU A 180 11.18 -16.92 -16.40
CA LEU A 180 10.01 -16.61 -15.56
C LEU A 180 10.09 -17.20 -14.14
N SER A 181 11.06 -18.07 -13.83
CA SER A 181 11.29 -18.53 -12.44
C SER A 181 11.99 -17.47 -11.57
N LYS A 182 12.56 -16.42 -12.20
CA LYS A 182 13.19 -15.27 -11.55
C LYS A 182 12.26 -14.07 -11.62
N LYS A 183 12.16 -13.31 -10.54
CA LYS A 183 11.44 -12.04 -10.53
C LYS A 183 12.26 -10.95 -11.22
N PRO A 184 11.61 -10.00 -11.93
CA PRO A 184 12.30 -8.88 -12.58
C PRO A 184 12.92 -7.92 -11.56
N GLU A 185 13.88 -7.11 -11.99
CA GLU A 185 14.63 -6.19 -11.10
C GLU A 185 13.76 -5.12 -10.41
N CYS A 186 12.59 -4.81 -10.96
CA CYS A 186 11.61 -3.92 -10.33
C CYS A 186 10.83 -4.57 -9.16
N PHE A 187 11.04 -5.87 -8.88
CA PHE A 187 10.45 -6.51 -7.71
C PHE A 187 11.23 -6.19 -6.44
N PHE A 188 10.55 -5.59 -5.47
CA PHE A 188 11.08 -5.36 -4.13
C PHE A 188 10.04 -5.77 -3.06
N SER A 189 10.44 -6.69 -2.18
CA SER A 189 9.60 -7.13 -1.06
C SER A 189 9.72 -6.15 0.11
N LEU A 190 8.58 -5.90 0.77
CA LEU A 190 8.49 -5.09 1.98
C LEU A 190 8.64 -5.88 3.28
N ASP A 191 9.02 -7.16 3.22
CA ASP A 191 9.11 -8.04 4.40
C ASP A 191 10.22 -7.66 5.38
N PHE A 192 11.23 -6.90 4.94
CA PHE A 192 12.27 -6.30 5.81
C PHE A 192 11.67 -5.39 6.90
N LEU A 193 10.48 -4.83 6.67
CA LEU A 193 9.77 -4.02 7.67
C LEU A 193 9.43 -4.83 8.94
N ARG A 194 9.33 -6.17 8.85
CA ARG A 194 9.06 -7.06 9.97
C ARG A 194 10.16 -7.03 11.03
N GLU A 195 11.40 -6.75 10.64
CA GLU A 195 12.54 -6.63 11.56
C GLU A 195 12.32 -5.53 12.61
N ARG A 196 11.59 -4.48 12.25
CA ARG A 196 11.22 -3.36 13.16
C ARG A 196 10.34 -3.82 14.33
N PHE A 197 9.58 -4.90 14.16
CA PHE A 197 8.62 -5.41 15.15
C PHE A 197 9.15 -6.63 15.93
N ASN A 198 10.19 -7.28 15.44
CA ASN A 198 10.85 -8.41 16.11
C ASN A 198 11.77 -7.99 17.28
N VAL A 199 11.84 -6.70 17.63
CA VAL A 199 12.67 -6.19 18.72
C VAL A 199 12.04 -6.51 20.08
N SER A 200 12.34 -7.70 20.59
CA SER A 200 12.03 -8.07 21.98
C SER A 200 12.88 -7.23 22.94
N ALA A 201 12.37 -6.07 23.34
CA ALA A 201 13.02 -5.22 24.33
C ALA A 201 13.12 -5.96 25.67
N GLU A 202 14.32 -6.41 26.04
CA GLU A 202 14.57 -6.90 27.39
C GLU A 202 14.32 -5.77 28.39
N ILE A 203 13.20 -5.87 29.11
CA ILE A 203 12.89 -4.92 30.18
C ILE A 203 13.81 -5.21 31.36
N ILE A 204 15.02 -4.66 31.31
CA ILE A 204 15.96 -4.62 32.43
C ILE A 204 15.33 -3.76 33.54
N LYS A 205 14.46 -4.38 34.34
CA LYS A 205 13.87 -3.76 35.53
C LYS A 205 14.99 -3.62 36.56
N PRO A 206 15.49 -2.41 36.88
CA PRO A 206 16.45 -2.26 37.96
C PRO A 206 15.81 -2.77 39.26
N GLN A 207 16.50 -3.65 39.98
CA GLN A 207 15.96 -4.27 41.18
C GLN A 207 15.77 -3.21 42.27
N PHE A 208 14.53 -2.74 42.44
CA PHE A 208 14.21 -1.66 43.37
C PHE A 208 14.34 -2.13 44.83
N THR A 209 15.51 -1.91 45.42
CA THR A 209 15.78 -2.10 46.85
C THR A 209 15.66 -0.75 47.58
N PRO A 210 14.50 -0.40 48.17
CA PRO A 210 14.33 0.87 48.87
C PRO A 210 15.20 0.93 50.14
N LYS A 211 16.10 1.92 50.23
CA LYS A 211 16.78 2.24 51.48
C LYS A 211 15.85 3.03 52.40
N VAL A 212 15.33 2.37 53.44
CA VAL A 212 14.59 3.04 54.52
C VAL A 212 15.57 3.92 55.32
N ILE A 213 15.41 5.25 55.20
CA ILE A 213 16.16 6.20 56.01
C ILE A 213 15.39 6.44 57.32
N ALA A 214 15.96 6.02 58.45
CA ALA A 214 15.37 6.27 59.76
C ALA A 214 15.41 7.78 60.09
N GLY A 215 14.25 8.42 60.04
CA GLY A 215 14.12 9.84 60.36
C GLY A 215 14.52 10.15 61.80
N LYS A 216 15.58 10.94 61.99
CA LYS A 216 15.91 11.51 63.31
C LYS A 216 14.78 12.44 63.73
N LYS A 217 14.04 12.08 64.78
CA LYS A 217 13.16 13.04 65.47
C LYS A 217 14.03 14.18 66.02
N GLY A 218 13.63 15.42 65.75
CA GLY A 218 14.22 16.59 66.39
C GLY A 218 14.06 16.54 67.91
N LYS A 219 14.99 17.18 68.61
CA LYS A 219 14.84 17.60 70.00
C LYS A 219 14.47 19.08 70.03
#